data_AF-A0A932F7M1-F1
#
_entry.id   AF-A0A932F7M1-F1
#
_cell.length_a   1.000
_cell.length_b   1.000
_cell.length_c   1.000
_cell.angle_alpha   90.00
_cell.angle_beta   90.00
_cell.angle_gamma   90.00
#
_symmetry.space_group_name_H-M   'P 1'
#
loop_
_entity.id
_entity.type
_entity.pdbx_description
1 polymer ?
#
loop_
_entity_poly.entity_id
_entity_poly.type
_entity_poly.pdbx_seq_one_letter_code
_entity_poly.pdbx_strand_id
1 'polypeptide(L)'
;MNTNVPHDLDPADCLRSPEKISLPDPRMGPGAHALNRLVGHHQAMSTLVLGASVPEEIRIHFETAKNLFLYSWCVYRFYMVAEQYVLTTLEFSLRSKFIAVGLLNPDDENIPGFKHMLRVAQREDLISNARFTPREDAAWKLAHQRHSIDMIKKMEELGLNEMTYDPSDIRPTEEDLAIDWLGRIADSLPDIRNMHAHGTSNLYPTVLTTFVVVHNIIQQLFKCDDPQ
;
A
#
# COMPACT_ATOMS: atom_id res chain seq x y z
N MET A 1 -10.57 -45.25 -19.22
CA MET A 1 -10.34 -43.89 -19.73
C MET A 1 -10.37 -42.95 -18.54
N ASN A 2 -9.23 -42.37 -18.15
CA ASN A 2 -9.15 -41.39 -17.07
C ASN A 2 -9.83 -40.11 -17.52
N THR A 3 -11.00 -39.80 -16.95
CA THR A 3 -11.66 -38.51 -17.11
C THR A 3 -10.94 -37.49 -16.23
N ASN A 4 -9.96 -36.80 -16.82
CA ASN A 4 -9.36 -35.62 -16.23
C ASN A 4 -10.39 -34.49 -16.35
N VAL A 5 -11.36 -34.47 -15.43
CA VAL A 5 -12.33 -33.37 -15.34
C VAL A 5 -11.55 -32.16 -14.83
N PRO A 6 -11.53 -31.02 -15.55
CA PRO A 6 -10.93 -29.80 -15.03
C PRO A 6 -11.59 -29.47 -13.70
N HIS A 7 -10.80 -29.22 -12.65
CA HIS A 7 -11.37 -28.71 -11.40
C HIS A 7 -12.14 -27.42 -11.72
N ASP A 8 -13.43 -27.41 -11.42
CA ASP A 8 -14.26 -26.21 -11.55
C ASP A 8 -13.62 -25.07 -10.77
N LEU A 9 -13.56 -23.89 -11.39
CA LEU A 9 -13.10 -22.66 -10.74
C LEU A 9 -14.02 -22.33 -9.55
N ASP A 10 -13.45 -21.71 -8.51
CA ASP A 10 -14.24 -21.15 -7.42
C ASP A 10 -15.27 -20.16 -8.01
N PRO A 11 -16.58 -20.28 -7.70
CA PRO A 11 -17.59 -19.33 -8.18
C PRO A 11 -17.27 -17.86 -7.89
N ALA A 12 -16.50 -17.56 -6.83
CA ALA A 12 -16.04 -16.21 -6.51
C ALA A 12 -14.96 -15.69 -7.46
N ASP A 13 -14.30 -16.58 -8.21
CA ASP A 13 -13.29 -16.25 -9.22
C ASP A 13 -13.86 -16.24 -10.66
N CYS A 14 -15.12 -16.66 -10.83
CA CYS A 14 -15.83 -16.59 -12.10
C CYS A 14 -16.39 -15.18 -12.37
N LEU A 15 -16.68 -14.90 -13.64
CA LEU A 15 -17.37 -13.67 -14.04
C LEU A 15 -18.70 -13.54 -13.28
N ARG A 16 -18.88 -12.44 -12.56
CA ARG A 16 -20.10 -12.20 -11.78
C ARG A 16 -21.29 -11.94 -12.70
N SER A 17 -22.44 -12.48 -12.32
CA SER A 17 -23.71 -12.17 -12.99
C SER A 17 -24.18 -10.76 -12.62
N PRO A 18 -25.02 -10.12 -13.45
CA PRO A 18 -25.55 -8.78 -13.17
C PRO A 18 -26.21 -8.64 -11.79
N GLU A 19 -26.87 -9.70 -11.31
CA GLU A 19 -27.58 -9.72 -10.03
C GLU A 19 -26.63 -9.76 -8.82
N LYS A 20 -25.39 -10.22 -9.02
CA LYS A 20 -24.41 -10.41 -7.95
C LYS A 20 -23.29 -9.36 -7.95
N ILE A 21 -23.24 -8.45 -8.92
CA ILE A 21 -22.13 -7.51 -9.10
C ILE A 21 -21.93 -6.56 -7.91
N SER A 22 -23.00 -6.23 -7.19
CA SER A 22 -23.01 -5.35 -6.02
C SER A 22 -23.01 -6.10 -4.69
N LEU A 23 -23.01 -7.43 -4.70
CA LEU A 23 -22.94 -8.23 -3.49
C LEU A 23 -21.49 -8.40 -3.06
N PRO A 24 -21.22 -8.49 -1.74
CA PRO A 24 -19.86 -8.72 -1.26
C PRO A 24 -19.28 -10.02 -1.82
N ASP A 25 -17.97 -10.03 -2.04
CA ASP A 25 -17.22 -11.26 -2.25
C ASP A 25 -17.31 -12.15 -0.99
N PRO A 26 -17.51 -13.47 -1.12
CA PRO A 26 -17.56 -14.37 0.03
C PRO A 26 -16.35 -14.27 0.98
N ARG A 27 -15.18 -13.90 0.46
CA ARG A 27 -13.93 -13.71 1.22
C ARG A 27 -13.95 -12.47 2.11
N MET A 28 -14.90 -11.56 1.90
CA MET A 28 -15.14 -10.42 2.79
C MET A 28 -15.80 -10.81 4.12
N GLY A 29 -16.20 -12.07 4.30
CA GLY A 29 -16.85 -12.59 5.50
C GLY A 29 -18.35 -12.24 5.58
N PRO A 30 -19.04 -12.67 6.64
CA PRO A 30 -20.51 -12.60 6.69
C PRO A 30 -21.05 -11.24 7.15
N GLY A 31 -22.17 -10.83 6.54
CA GLY A 31 -23.12 -9.86 7.08
C GLY A 31 -22.53 -8.52 7.55
N ALA A 32 -22.83 -8.15 8.80
CA ALA A 32 -22.44 -6.88 9.40
C ALA A 32 -20.91 -6.66 9.44
N HIS A 33 -20.11 -7.72 9.55
CA HIS A 33 -18.65 -7.60 9.53
C HIS A 33 -18.13 -7.14 8.16
N ALA A 34 -18.70 -7.62 7.07
CA ALA A 34 -18.34 -7.18 5.72
C ALA A 34 -18.73 -5.71 5.47
N LEU A 35 -19.89 -5.29 5.98
CA LEU A 35 -20.34 -3.90 5.87
C LEU A 35 -19.47 -2.96 6.71
N ASN A 36 -19.17 -3.32 7.96
CA ASN A 36 -18.28 -2.53 8.83
C ASN A 36 -16.88 -2.38 8.22
N ARG A 37 -16.36 -3.44 7.58
CA ARG A 37 -15.11 -3.38 6.81
C ARG A 37 -15.19 -2.39 5.66
N LEU A 38 -16.26 -2.42 4.85
CA LEU A 38 -16.45 -1.47 3.75
C LEU A 38 -16.49 -0.02 4.26
N VAL A 39 -17.24 0.25 5.33
CA VAL A 39 -17.33 1.58 5.94
C VAL A 39 -15.97 2.05 6.44
N GLY A 40 -15.24 1.19 7.17
CA GLY A 40 -13.90 1.50 7.65
C GLY A 40 -12.90 1.72 6.51
N HIS A 41 -12.96 0.91 5.45
CA HIS A 41 -12.15 1.08 4.24
C HIS A 41 -12.45 2.41 3.54
N HIS A 42 -13.71 2.77 3.38
CA HIS A 42 -14.11 4.05 2.80
C HIS A 42 -13.62 5.23 3.66
N GLN A 43 -13.82 5.17 4.98
CA GLN A 43 -13.33 6.19 5.90
C GLN A 43 -11.81 6.35 5.78
N ALA A 44 -11.04 5.26 5.83
CA ALA A 44 -9.59 5.30 5.67
C ALA A 44 -9.16 5.86 4.30
N MET A 45 -9.82 5.46 3.21
CA MET A 45 -9.48 5.97 1.87
C MET A 45 -9.87 7.44 1.69
N SER A 46 -10.92 7.90 2.35
CA SER A 46 -11.37 9.30 2.27
C SER A 46 -10.40 10.31 2.86
N THR A 47 -9.51 9.88 3.78
CA THR A 47 -8.46 10.75 4.33
C THR A 47 -7.27 10.93 3.38
N LEU A 48 -7.10 10.00 2.43
CA LEU A 48 -6.02 10.04 1.44
C LEU A 48 -6.40 10.94 0.27
N VAL A 49 -6.30 12.26 0.48
CA VAL A 49 -6.57 13.28 -0.54
C VAL A 49 -5.26 13.87 -1.05
N LEU A 50 -5.05 13.85 -2.37
CA LEU A 50 -3.91 14.50 -3.00
C LEU A 50 -4.18 16.01 -3.17
N GLY A 51 -3.17 16.84 -2.84
CA GLY A 51 -3.30 18.30 -2.82
C GLY A 51 -3.39 18.93 -4.22
N ALA A 52 -3.78 20.20 -4.27
CA ALA A 52 -3.95 20.93 -5.53
C ALA A 52 -2.66 21.09 -6.34
N SER A 53 -1.49 21.01 -5.69
CA SER A 53 -0.18 21.06 -6.32
C SER A 53 0.19 19.81 -7.11
N VAL A 54 -0.48 18.68 -6.85
CA VAL A 54 -0.32 17.44 -7.62
C VAL A 54 -1.09 17.58 -8.94
N PRO A 55 -0.49 17.30 -10.12
CA PRO A 55 -1.19 17.38 -11.41
C PRO A 55 -2.52 16.64 -11.45
N GLU A 56 -3.51 17.19 -12.14
CA GLU A 56 -4.88 16.67 -12.19
C GLU A 56 -4.93 15.21 -12.65
N GLU A 57 -4.20 14.86 -13.70
CA GLU A 57 -4.11 13.51 -14.25
C GLU A 57 -3.66 12.48 -13.20
N ILE A 58 -2.69 12.84 -12.36
CA ILE A 58 -2.21 12.00 -11.27
C ILE A 58 -3.28 11.85 -10.18
N ARG A 59 -3.98 12.95 -9.84
CA ARG A 59 -5.08 12.89 -8.86
C ARG A 59 -6.20 11.98 -9.33
N ILE A 60 -6.59 12.07 -10.61
CA ILE A 60 -7.59 11.20 -11.22
C ILE A 60 -7.13 9.74 -11.17
N HIS A 61 -5.88 9.46 -11.56
CA HIS A 61 -5.33 8.09 -11.53
C HIS A 61 -5.29 7.51 -10.10
N PHE A 62 -5.01 8.34 -9.09
CA PHE A 62 -5.07 7.95 -7.68
C PHE A 62 -6.51 7.66 -7.20
N GLU A 63 -7.48 8.50 -7.57
CA GLU A 63 -8.90 8.26 -7.23
C GLU A 63 -9.45 6.98 -7.90
N THR A 64 -9.03 6.68 -9.13
CA THR A 64 -9.34 5.40 -9.77
C THR A 64 -8.78 4.22 -8.98
N ALA A 65 -7.56 4.32 -8.45
CA ALA A 65 -6.99 3.31 -7.57
C ALA A 65 -7.82 3.11 -6.29
N LYS A 66 -8.24 4.21 -5.66
CA LYS A 66 -9.09 4.18 -4.45
C LYS A 66 -10.44 3.53 -4.73
N ASN A 67 -11.05 3.83 -5.87
CA ASN A 67 -12.29 3.19 -6.29
C ASN A 67 -12.10 1.68 -6.50
N LEU A 68 -11.05 1.25 -7.20
CA LEU A 68 -10.72 -0.17 -7.34
C LEU A 68 -10.55 -0.86 -5.98
N PHE A 69 -9.90 -0.19 -5.03
CA PHE A 69 -9.79 -0.70 -3.66
C PHE A 69 -11.16 -0.85 -3.00
N LEU A 70 -12.09 0.10 -3.15
CA LEU A 70 -13.45 -0.06 -2.58
C LEU A 70 -14.25 -1.17 -3.30
N TYR A 71 -14.13 -1.27 -4.62
CA TYR A 71 -14.78 -2.34 -5.40
C TYR A 71 -14.22 -3.73 -5.10
N SER A 72 -13.05 -3.83 -4.43
CA SER A 72 -12.58 -5.11 -3.91
C SER A 72 -13.51 -5.75 -2.89
N TRP A 73 -14.42 -4.96 -2.31
CA TRP A 73 -15.52 -5.48 -1.52
C TRP A 73 -16.43 -6.42 -2.32
N CYS A 74 -16.70 -6.10 -3.59
CA CYS A 74 -17.47 -6.96 -4.49
C CYS A 74 -16.62 -8.07 -5.13
N VAL A 75 -15.34 -7.80 -5.40
CA VAL A 75 -14.42 -8.71 -6.08
C VAL A 75 -13.08 -8.72 -5.34
N TYR A 76 -12.83 -9.71 -4.49
CA TYR A 76 -11.67 -9.70 -3.58
C TYR A 76 -10.33 -9.53 -4.32
N ARG A 77 -10.20 -10.13 -5.51
CA ARG A 77 -9.00 -10.03 -6.34
C ARG A 77 -8.68 -8.60 -6.80
N PHE A 78 -9.64 -7.68 -6.75
CA PHE A 78 -9.39 -6.27 -7.05
C PHE A 78 -8.50 -5.59 -6.02
N TYR A 79 -8.24 -6.17 -4.84
CA TYR A 79 -7.16 -5.66 -3.97
C TYR A 79 -5.82 -5.64 -4.71
N MET A 80 -5.47 -6.71 -5.43
CA MET A 80 -4.19 -6.81 -6.15
C MET A 80 -4.16 -5.84 -7.34
N VAL A 81 -5.30 -5.70 -8.02
CA VAL A 81 -5.44 -4.74 -9.13
C VAL A 81 -5.32 -3.30 -8.62
N ALA A 82 -5.97 -2.97 -7.51
CA ALA A 82 -5.89 -1.66 -6.88
C ALA A 82 -4.45 -1.35 -6.41
N GLU A 83 -3.75 -2.33 -5.84
CA GLU A 83 -2.35 -2.17 -5.44
C GLU A 83 -1.44 -1.94 -6.64
N GLN A 84 -1.59 -2.73 -7.69
CA GLN A 84 -0.83 -2.54 -8.92
C GLN A 84 -1.10 -1.16 -9.54
N TYR A 85 -2.36 -0.74 -9.53
CA TYR A 85 -2.77 0.54 -10.09
C TYR A 85 -2.21 1.72 -9.28
N VAL A 86 -2.23 1.66 -7.95
CA VAL A 86 -1.65 2.72 -7.10
C VAL A 86 -0.13 2.79 -7.22
N LEU A 87 0.56 1.66 -7.39
CA LEU A 87 2.01 1.63 -7.67
C LEU A 87 2.32 2.21 -9.05
N THR A 88 1.48 1.94 -10.04
CA THR A 88 1.58 2.57 -11.37
C THR A 88 1.34 4.08 -11.28
N THR A 89 0.40 4.53 -10.45
CA THR A 89 0.20 5.97 -10.16
C THR A 89 1.47 6.62 -9.61
N LEU A 90 2.18 5.93 -8.70
CA LEU A 90 3.44 6.44 -8.15
C LEU A 90 4.54 6.51 -9.21
N GLU A 91 4.67 5.48 -10.05
CA GLU A 91 5.62 5.49 -11.16
C GLU A 91 5.34 6.64 -12.14
N PHE A 92 4.07 6.85 -12.51
CA PHE A 92 3.64 7.97 -13.33
C PHE A 92 3.98 9.31 -12.66
N SER A 93 3.73 9.43 -11.36
CA SER A 93 4.04 10.64 -10.58
C SER A 93 5.53 10.99 -10.56
N LEU A 94 6.39 9.97 -10.37
CA LEU A 94 7.85 10.13 -10.40
C LEU A 94 8.31 10.61 -11.77
N ARG A 95 7.85 9.97 -12.86
CA ARG A 95 8.19 10.37 -14.23
C ARG A 95 7.78 11.81 -14.50
N SER A 96 6.54 12.17 -14.18
CA SER A 96 6.02 13.53 -14.37
C SER A 96 6.83 14.56 -13.59
N LYS A 97 7.17 14.28 -12.32
CA LYS A 97 8.02 15.17 -11.52
C LYS A 97 9.43 15.28 -12.11
N PHE A 98 10.04 14.17 -12.52
CA PHE A 98 11.41 14.15 -13.05
C PHE A 98 11.53 14.94 -14.34
N ILE A 99 10.54 14.83 -15.23
CA ILE A 99 10.47 15.67 -16.43
C ILE A 99 10.36 17.15 -16.04
N ALA A 100 9.48 17.48 -15.10
CA ALA A 100 9.27 18.87 -14.67
C ALA A 100 10.52 19.51 -14.04
N VAL A 101 11.37 18.73 -13.37
CA VAL A 101 12.63 19.22 -12.77
C VAL A 101 13.88 18.96 -13.62
N GLY A 102 13.72 18.46 -14.86
CA GLY A 102 14.84 18.23 -15.79
C GLY A 102 15.74 17.03 -15.45
N LEU A 103 15.27 16.10 -14.62
CA LEU A 103 15.96 14.84 -14.30
C LEU A 103 15.70 13.72 -15.32
N LEU A 104 14.68 13.89 -16.16
CA LEU A 104 14.34 12.95 -17.23
C LEU A 104 13.98 13.74 -18.48
N ASN A 105 14.52 13.34 -19.63
CA ASN A 105 14.05 13.84 -20.92
C ASN A 105 12.86 12.99 -21.38
N PRO A 106 11.69 13.58 -21.70
CA PRO A 106 10.53 12.83 -22.19
C PRO A 106 10.80 12.06 -23.49
N ASP A 107 11.78 12.49 -24.28
CA ASP A 107 12.15 11.87 -25.55
C ASP A 107 13.14 10.69 -25.39
N ASP A 108 13.61 10.40 -24.17
CA ASP A 108 14.55 9.31 -23.93
C ASP A 108 13.86 7.94 -24.09
N GLU A 109 14.41 7.11 -24.99
CA GLU A 109 13.94 5.73 -25.19
C GLU A 109 14.19 4.84 -23.94
N ASN A 110 15.17 5.20 -23.11
CA ASN A 110 15.59 4.43 -21.93
C ASN A 110 15.14 5.10 -20.64
N ILE A 111 13.84 5.02 -20.34
CA ILE A 111 13.30 5.53 -19.09
C ILE A 111 13.78 4.68 -17.90
N PRO A 112 14.34 5.27 -16.84
CA PRO A 112 14.81 4.51 -15.69
C PRO A 112 13.69 3.70 -15.03
N GLY A 113 14.03 2.51 -14.54
CA GLY A 113 13.09 1.65 -13.82
C GLY A 113 12.62 2.28 -12.50
N PHE A 114 11.46 1.81 -12.01
CA PHE A 114 10.81 2.33 -10.81
C PHE A 114 11.72 2.42 -9.57
N LYS A 115 12.49 1.35 -9.29
CA LYS A 115 13.48 1.32 -8.20
C LYS A 115 14.54 2.42 -8.32
N HIS A 116 15.03 2.66 -9.53
CA HIS A 116 16.01 3.70 -9.79
C HIS A 116 15.42 5.08 -9.54
N MET A 117 14.21 5.35 -10.05
CA MET A 117 13.53 6.63 -9.84
C MET A 117 13.28 6.92 -8.36
N LEU A 118 12.89 5.93 -7.54
CA LEU A 118 12.76 6.15 -6.09
C LEU A 118 14.08 6.56 -5.42
N ARG A 119 15.18 5.89 -5.79
CA ARG A 119 16.52 6.21 -5.24
C ARG A 119 17.01 7.58 -5.70
N VAL A 120 16.75 7.95 -6.95
CA VAL A 120 17.06 9.29 -7.46
C VAL A 120 16.22 10.33 -6.72
N ALA A 121 14.91 10.11 -6.54
CA ALA A 121 14.05 11.05 -5.82
C ALA A 121 14.53 11.29 -4.38
N GLN A 122 15.02 10.24 -3.71
CA GLN A 122 15.61 10.38 -2.37
C GLN A 122 16.96 11.14 -2.41
N ARG A 123 17.81 10.86 -3.41
CA ARG A 123 19.12 11.51 -3.55
C ARG A 123 19.00 13.01 -3.88
N GLU A 124 18.05 13.38 -4.72
CA GLU A 124 17.76 14.77 -5.10
C GLU A 124 16.87 15.50 -4.07
N ASP A 125 16.68 14.92 -2.88
CA ASP A 125 15.81 15.42 -1.78
C ASP A 125 14.35 15.75 -2.19
N LEU A 126 13.86 15.18 -3.28
CA LEU A 126 12.45 15.28 -3.66
C LEU A 126 11.54 14.54 -2.65
N ILE A 127 12.09 13.53 -1.98
CA ILE A 127 11.47 12.78 -0.89
C ILE A 127 12.46 12.54 0.23
N SER A 128 12.02 12.55 1.48
CA SER A 128 12.90 12.26 2.63
C SER A 128 12.19 11.52 3.76
N ASN A 129 12.96 10.75 4.54
CA ASN A 129 12.47 10.08 5.75
C ASN A 129 11.94 11.08 6.79
N ALA A 130 12.52 12.27 6.85
CA ALA A 130 12.09 13.32 7.78
C ALA A 130 10.67 13.82 7.48
N ARG A 131 10.27 13.85 6.20
CA ARG A 131 8.94 14.29 5.74
C ARG A 131 7.95 13.14 5.57
N PHE A 132 8.35 11.92 5.91
CA PHE A 132 7.55 10.72 5.77
C PHE A 132 6.62 10.57 6.98
N THR A 133 5.38 11.04 6.86
CA THR A 133 4.40 11.03 7.96
C THR A 133 4.00 9.63 8.44
N PRO A 134 3.95 8.57 7.60
CA PRO A 134 3.68 7.22 8.09
C PRO A 134 4.79 6.67 8.99
N ARG A 135 5.92 7.37 9.15
CA ARG A 135 7.02 6.98 10.06
C ARG A 135 6.55 6.78 11.49
N GLU A 136 5.65 7.63 12.00
CA GLU A 136 5.15 7.50 13.37
C GLU A 136 4.27 6.25 13.50
N ASP A 137 3.28 6.09 12.62
CA ASP A 137 2.43 4.89 12.58
C ASP A 137 3.24 3.59 12.39
N ALA A 138 4.27 3.64 11.56
CA ALA A 138 5.13 2.50 11.28
C ALA A 138 6.08 2.21 12.45
N ALA A 139 6.59 3.24 13.13
CA ALA A 139 7.35 3.10 14.37
C ALA A 139 6.47 2.55 15.50
N TRP A 140 5.20 2.94 15.56
CA TRP A 140 4.20 2.34 16.45
C TRP A 140 3.98 0.86 16.13
N LYS A 141 3.81 0.47 14.86
CA LYS A 141 3.70 -0.95 14.47
C LYS A 141 4.94 -1.76 14.88
N LEU A 142 6.13 -1.21 14.68
CA LEU A 142 7.38 -1.86 15.12
C LEU A 142 7.48 -1.98 16.63
N ALA A 143 7.09 -0.94 17.37
CA ALA A 143 7.05 -0.97 18.82
C ALA A 143 6.12 -2.08 19.33
N HIS A 144 4.95 -2.25 18.70
CA HIS A 144 4.03 -3.34 19.01
C HIS A 144 4.61 -4.72 18.64
N GLN A 145 5.24 -4.85 17.47
CA GLN A 145 5.88 -6.12 17.06
C GLN A 145 7.03 -6.51 17.98
N ARG A 146 7.94 -5.57 18.29
CA ARG A 146 9.01 -5.77 19.26
C ARG A 146 8.43 -6.21 20.60
N HIS A 147 7.46 -5.46 21.12
CA HIS A 147 6.86 -5.78 22.42
C HIS A 147 6.20 -7.16 22.40
N SER A 148 5.51 -7.52 21.32
CA SER A 148 4.95 -8.86 21.15
C SER A 148 6.04 -9.94 21.16
N ILE A 149 7.17 -9.74 20.50
CA ILE A 149 8.30 -10.67 20.51
C ILE A 149 8.91 -10.76 21.91
N ASP A 150 9.09 -9.64 22.60
CA ASP A 150 9.63 -9.59 23.96
C ASP A 150 8.70 -10.30 24.96
N MET A 151 7.37 -10.14 24.81
CA MET A 151 6.39 -10.84 25.64
C MET A 151 6.37 -12.34 25.35
N ILE A 152 6.49 -12.77 24.09
CA ILE A 152 6.60 -14.20 23.74
C ILE A 152 7.86 -14.80 24.40
N LYS A 153 9.02 -14.15 24.28
CA LYS A 153 10.26 -14.60 24.92
C LYS A 153 10.12 -14.69 26.43
N LYS A 154 9.55 -13.65 27.06
CA LYS A 154 9.33 -13.62 28.50
C LYS A 154 8.35 -14.70 28.97
N MET A 155 7.32 -14.97 28.20
CA MET A 155 6.36 -16.05 28.46
C MET A 155 7.06 -17.42 28.43
N GLU A 156 7.91 -17.66 27.43
CA GLU A 156 8.74 -18.88 27.33
C GLU A 156 9.70 -19.02 28.51
N GLU A 157 10.42 -17.95 28.87
CA GLU A 157 11.36 -17.93 30.01
C GLU A 157 10.69 -18.23 31.35
N LEU A 158 9.45 -17.77 31.53
CA LEU A 158 8.66 -18.00 32.74
C LEU A 158 7.88 -19.32 32.72
N GLY A 159 7.93 -20.08 31.61
CA GLY A 159 7.18 -21.33 31.45
C GLY A 159 5.67 -21.13 31.49
N LEU A 160 5.18 -19.96 31.07
CA LEU A 160 3.76 -19.62 31.06
C LEU A 160 3.12 -20.00 29.73
N ASN A 161 1.84 -20.36 29.76
CA ASN A 161 1.07 -20.62 28.53
C ASN A 161 0.33 -19.38 28.02
N GLU A 162 0.13 -18.39 28.88
CA GLU A 162 -0.52 -17.12 28.57
C GLU A 162 0.11 -15.99 29.40
N MET A 163 0.11 -14.79 28.83
CA MET A 163 0.59 -13.58 29.51
C MET A 163 -0.21 -12.38 29.02
N THR A 164 -0.73 -11.60 29.96
CA THR A 164 -1.43 -10.34 29.68
C THR A 164 -0.47 -9.18 29.91
N TYR A 165 -0.56 -8.16 29.06
CA TYR A 165 0.21 -6.92 29.20
C TYR A 165 -0.68 -5.72 28.89
N ASP A 166 -0.27 -4.55 29.38
CA ASP A 166 -0.93 -3.28 29.09
C ASP A 166 -0.39 -2.69 27.78
N PRO A 167 -1.22 -2.57 26.72
CA PRO A 167 -0.79 -1.98 25.45
C PRO A 167 -0.41 -0.50 25.59
N SER A 168 -0.89 0.18 26.63
CA SER A 168 -0.64 1.61 26.84
C SER A 168 0.79 1.93 27.27
N ASP A 169 1.63 0.93 27.57
CA ASP A 169 3.06 1.08 27.85
C ASP A 169 3.94 1.00 26.59
N ILE A 170 3.39 0.57 25.46
CA ILE A 170 4.14 0.46 24.21
C ILE A 170 4.48 1.88 23.72
N ARG A 171 5.76 2.17 23.51
CA ARG A 171 6.21 3.43 22.92
C ARG A 171 7.24 3.14 21.82
N PRO A 172 7.20 3.88 20.70
CA PRO A 172 8.30 3.87 19.73
C PRO A 172 9.61 4.27 20.39
N THR A 173 10.69 3.55 20.11
CA THR A 173 12.04 3.94 20.50
C THR A 173 12.66 4.88 19.48
N GLU A 174 13.76 5.53 19.84
CA GLU A 174 14.57 6.29 18.89
C GLU A 174 15.05 5.41 17.72
N GLU A 175 15.31 4.12 17.97
CA GLU A 175 15.67 3.16 16.94
C GLU A 175 14.52 2.88 15.97
N ASP A 176 13.28 2.71 16.46
CA ASP A 176 12.09 2.54 15.61
C ASP A 176 11.89 3.75 14.68
N LEU A 177 12.17 4.95 15.21
CA LEU A 177 12.09 6.19 14.46
C LEU A 177 13.27 6.33 13.50
N ALA A 178 14.49 5.90 13.85
CA ALA A 178 15.70 6.08 13.04
C ALA A 178 15.78 5.19 11.79
N ILE A 179 14.84 4.27 11.61
CA ILE A 179 14.80 3.37 10.45
C ILE A 179 14.70 4.14 9.13
N ASP A 180 15.50 3.71 8.15
CA ASP A 180 15.40 4.16 6.77
C ASP A 180 14.16 3.55 6.10
N TRP A 181 13.02 4.18 6.35
CA TRP A 181 11.73 3.78 5.80
C TRP A 181 11.71 3.89 4.28
N LEU A 182 12.21 4.99 3.73
CA LEU A 182 12.28 5.18 2.29
C LEU A 182 13.18 4.16 1.60
N GLY A 183 14.32 3.79 2.20
CA GLY A 183 15.16 2.71 1.68
C GLY A 183 14.42 1.38 1.60
N ARG A 184 13.75 0.98 2.69
CA ARG A 184 12.94 -0.25 2.72
C ARG A 184 11.80 -0.23 1.70
N ILE A 185 11.15 0.92 1.53
CA ILE A 185 10.07 1.13 0.55
C ILE A 185 10.63 1.07 -0.89
N ALA A 186 11.77 1.70 -1.14
CA ALA A 186 12.44 1.70 -2.44
C ALA A 186 12.92 0.32 -2.87
N ASP A 187 13.16 -0.59 -1.92
CA ASP A 187 13.43 -1.99 -2.23
C ASP A 187 12.15 -2.82 -2.40
N SER A 188 11.13 -2.63 -1.56
CA SER A 188 9.93 -3.48 -1.54
C SER A 188 8.85 -3.13 -2.57
N LEU A 189 8.53 -1.85 -2.80
CA LEU A 189 7.46 -1.47 -3.72
C LEU A 189 7.70 -1.92 -5.17
N PRO A 190 8.93 -1.82 -5.72
CA PRO A 190 9.22 -2.34 -7.06
C PRO A 190 9.00 -3.85 -7.17
N ASP A 191 9.34 -4.61 -6.12
CA ASP A 191 9.14 -6.06 -6.09
C ASP A 191 7.66 -6.42 -6.09
N ILE A 192 6.85 -5.71 -5.29
CA ILE A 192 5.37 -5.86 -5.29
C ILE A 192 4.79 -5.53 -6.66
N ARG A 193 5.21 -4.41 -7.26
CA ARG A 193 4.76 -4.00 -8.60
C ARG A 193 5.08 -5.05 -9.65
N ASN A 194 6.30 -5.60 -9.61
CA ASN A 194 6.74 -6.61 -10.58
C ASN A 194 6.02 -7.94 -10.36
N MET A 195 5.80 -8.35 -9.11
CA MET A 195 5.00 -9.53 -8.78
C MET A 195 3.60 -9.43 -9.40
N HIS A 196 2.91 -8.30 -9.26
CA HIS A 196 1.59 -8.12 -9.86
C HIS A 196 1.65 -8.05 -11.40
N ALA A 197 2.66 -7.39 -11.96
CA ALA A 197 2.83 -7.27 -13.42
C ALA A 197 3.11 -8.62 -14.11
N HIS A 198 3.81 -9.53 -13.43
CA HIS A 198 4.04 -10.90 -13.91
C HIS A 198 2.87 -11.85 -13.59
N GLY A 199 1.88 -11.38 -12.84
CA GLY A 199 0.80 -12.19 -12.31
C GLY A 199 1.19 -12.89 -11.00
N THR A 200 0.23 -13.02 -10.09
CA THR A 200 0.42 -13.69 -8.81
C THR A 200 -0.82 -14.46 -8.42
N SER A 201 -0.63 -15.59 -7.73
CA SER A 201 -1.71 -16.35 -7.09
C SER A 201 -1.99 -15.87 -5.66
N ASN A 202 -1.14 -15.01 -5.11
CA ASN A 202 -1.27 -14.51 -3.75
C ASN A 202 -2.45 -13.55 -3.62
N LEU A 203 -3.22 -13.70 -2.54
CA LEU A 203 -4.37 -12.86 -2.23
C LEU A 203 -4.24 -12.37 -0.79
N TYR A 204 -4.36 -11.06 -0.60
CA TYR A 204 -4.32 -10.43 0.72
C TYR A 204 -5.12 -9.12 0.76
N PRO A 205 -5.71 -8.75 1.91
CA PRO A 205 -6.52 -7.53 2.03
C PRO A 205 -5.70 -6.33 2.53
N THR A 206 -4.41 -6.50 2.81
CA THR A 206 -3.55 -5.53 3.50
C THR A 206 -3.01 -4.41 2.60
N VAL A 207 -3.72 -4.08 1.53
CA VAL A 207 -3.29 -3.14 0.47
C VAL A 207 -3.36 -1.66 0.91
N LEU A 208 -4.16 -1.33 1.93
CA LEU A 208 -4.31 0.04 2.44
C LEU A 208 -2.95 0.68 2.81
N THR A 209 -2.01 -0.09 3.35
CA THR A 209 -0.67 0.42 3.71
C THR A 209 0.06 0.97 2.48
N THR A 210 -0.04 0.29 1.33
CA THR A 210 0.57 0.74 0.08
C THR A 210 -0.02 2.06 -0.39
N PHE A 211 -1.34 2.26 -0.24
CA PHE A 211 -1.99 3.55 -0.54
C PHE A 211 -1.48 4.69 0.34
N VAL A 212 -1.33 4.46 1.64
CA VAL A 212 -0.80 5.46 2.58
C VAL A 212 0.63 5.88 2.20
N VAL A 213 1.48 4.90 1.89
CA VAL A 213 2.86 5.14 1.46
C VAL A 213 2.90 5.93 0.15
N VAL A 214 2.15 5.47 -0.87
CA VAL A 214 2.11 6.14 -2.17
C VAL A 214 1.57 7.56 -2.05
N HIS A 215 0.48 7.77 -1.30
CA HIS A 215 -0.08 9.08 -1.04
C HIS A 215 0.96 10.03 -0.45
N ASN A 216 1.68 9.59 0.58
CA ASN A 216 2.70 10.42 1.22
C ASN A 216 3.83 10.77 0.24
N ILE A 217 4.32 9.80 -0.54
CA ILE A 217 5.39 10.03 -1.52
C ILE A 217 4.94 11.03 -2.59
N ILE A 218 3.75 10.85 -3.17
CA ILE A 218 3.22 11.76 -4.20
C ILE A 218 3.07 13.17 -3.62
N GLN A 219 2.53 13.30 -2.41
CA GLN A 219 2.43 14.60 -1.74
C GLN A 219 3.80 15.27 -1.61
N GLN A 220 4.83 14.54 -1.18
CA GLN A 220 6.20 15.08 -1.10
C GLN A 220 6.74 15.55 -2.45
N LEU A 221 6.58 14.76 -3.52
CA LEU A 221 7.08 15.09 -4.85
C LEU A 221 6.54 16.43 -5.38
N PHE A 222 5.31 16.78 -5.01
CA PHE A 222 4.64 17.98 -5.49
C PHE A 222 4.36 19.00 -4.38
N LYS A 223 5.11 18.97 -3.27
CA LYS A 223 5.05 20.11 -2.34
C LYS A 223 5.46 21.37 -3.08
N CYS A 224 4.66 22.42 -2.91
CA CYS A 224 5.09 23.76 -3.26
C CYS A 224 6.17 24.10 -2.24
N ASP A 225 7.41 24.28 -2.69
CA ASP A 225 8.38 24.95 -1.85
C ASP A 225 7.79 26.35 -1.59
N ASP A 226 7.39 26.63 -0.36
CA ASP A 226 7.14 28.00 0.04
C ASP A 226 8.43 28.76 -0.25
N PRO A 227 8.42 29.83 -1.06
CA PRO A 227 9.61 30.62 -1.25
C PRO A 227 10.01 31.18 0.12
N GLN A 228 11.19 30.76 0.60
CA GLN A 228 11.88 31.44 1.70
C GLN A 228 12.25 32.86 1.29
#